data_AF-A0A7J2S5Q2-F1
#
_entry.id   AF-A0A7J2S5Q2-F1
#
_cell.length_a   1.000
_cell.length_b   1.000
_cell.length_c   1.000
_cell.angle_alpha   90.00
_cell.angle_beta   90.00
_cell.angle_gamma   90.00
#
_symmetry.space_group_name_H-M   'P 1'
#
loop_
_entity.id
_entity.type
_entity.pdbx_description
1 polymer ?
#
loop_
_entity_poly.entity_id
_entity_poly.type
_entity_poly.pdbx_seq_one_letter_code
_entity_poly.pdbx_strand_id
1 'polypeptide(L)'
;MIPRSAYDWAITVFSPDGRLFQVEYAREAVKRGTTTVGVKFKNGVALIVDKRITSRLIEPNSIEKIFKIDDHIGCATSGLVADARALVERARLEAQI
;
A
#
# COMPACT_ATOMS: atom_id res chain seq x y z
N MET A 1 -29.33 18.70 7.85
CA MET A 1 -27.99 18.20 7.46
C MET A 1 -28.05 16.68 7.51
N ILE A 2 -27.87 15.99 6.38
CA ILE A 2 -27.90 14.51 6.35
C ILE A 2 -26.60 14.00 7.01
N PRO A 3 -26.66 12.98 7.88
CA PRO A 3 -25.47 12.45 8.54
C PRO A 3 -24.42 11.96 7.53
N ARG A 4 -23.13 12.16 7.84
CA ARG A 4 -22.02 11.62 7.04
C ARG A 4 -22.13 10.10 6.85
N SER A 5 -22.69 9.41 7.85
CA SER A 5 -22.98 7.98 7.84
C SER A 5 -24.00 7.51 6.80
N ALA A 6 -24.74 8.42 6.16
CA ALA A 6 -25.65 8.05 5.07
C ALA A 6 -24.93 7.79 3.74
N TYR A 7 -23.66 8.20 3.62
CA TYR A 7 -22.90 8.15 2.36
C TYR A 7 -21.65 7.27 2.43
N ASP A 8 -21.37 6.65 3.58
CA ASP A 8 -20.16 5.83 3.76
C ASP A 8 -20.44 4.33 3.83
N TRP A 9 -21.68 3.88 3.63
CA TRP A 9 -22.02 2.45 3.65
C TRP A 9 -21.64 1.69 2.36
N ALA A 10 -21.35 2.40 1.27
CA ALA A 10 -21.02 1.81 -0.04
C ALA A 10 -19.77 2.45 -0.67
N ILE A 11 -19.04 1.66 -1.45
CA ILE A 11 -17.79 2.09 -2.11
C ILE A 11 -18.02 2.96 -3.36
N THR A 12 -19.21 2.89 -3.96
CA THR A 12 -19.58 3.60 -5.19
C THR A 12 -20.48 4.83 -4.95
N VAL A 13 -20.78 5.16 -3.70
CA VAL A 13 -21.65 6.28 -3.35
C VAL A 13 -20.82 7.53 -3.09
N PHE A 14 -21.12 8.59 -3.85
CA PHE A 14 -20.57 9.92 -3.63
C PHE A 14 -21.35 10.65 -2.52
N SER A 15 -20.63 11.36 -1.67
CA SER A 15 -21.20 12.32 -0.73
C SER A 15 -21.73 13.58 -1.44
N PRO A 16 -22.56 14.42 -0.79
CA PRO A 16 -23.06 15.66 -1.38
C PRO A 16 -21.96 16.65 -1.82
N ASP A 17 -20.78 16.58 -1.20
CA ASP A 17 -19.58 17.33 -1.55
C ASP A 17 -18.66 16.60 -2.56
N GLY A 18 -19.12 15.50 -3.16
CA GLY A 18 -18.45 14.81 -4.27
C GLY A 18 -17.30 13.89 -3.85
N ARG A 19 -17.30 13.37 -2.62
CA ARG A 19 -16.22 12.52 -2.09
C ARG A 19 -16.65 11.06 -1.97
N LEU A 20 -15.66 10.17 -2.04
CA LEU A 20 -15.83 8.74 -1.78
C LEU A 20 -15.23 8.41 -0.41
N PHE A 21 -16.06 8.38 0.63
CA PHE A 21 -15.58 8.19 2.00
C PHE A 21 -14.86 6.85 2.21
N GLN A 22 -15.30 5.78 1.56
CA GLN A 22 -14.63 4.48 1.64
C GLN A 22 -13.18 4.52 1.10
N VAL A 23 -12.90 5.29 0.06
CA VAL A 23 -11.53 5.49 -0.46
C VAL A 23 -10.69 6.27 0.54
N GLU A 24 -11.27 7.27 1.19
CA GLU A 24 -10.57 8.03 2.24
C GLU A 24 -10.26 7.15 3.46
N TYR A 25 -11.20 6.31 3.89
CA TYR A 25 -10.98 5.35 4.97
C TYR A 25 -9.87 4.34 4.61
N ALA A 26 -9.82 3.87 3.36
CA ALA A 26 -8.72 3.03 2.89
C ALA A 26 -7.37 3.75 2.96
N ARG A 27 -7.31 5.05 2.66
CA ARG A 27 -6.08 5.85 2.82
C ARG A 27 -5.61 5.92 4.27
N GLU A 28 -6.51 5.91 5.26
CA GLU A 28 -6.12 5.86 6.66
C GLU A 28 -5.41 4.54 7.03
N ALA A 29 -5.79 3.42 6.41
CA ALA A 29 -5.08 2.16 6.58
C ALA A 29 -3.63 2.25 6.07
N VAL A 30 -3.41 2.95 4.94
CA VAL A 30 -2.07 3.21 4.40
C VAL A 30 -1.24 4.08 5.35
N LYS A 31 -1.83 5.14 5.93
CA LYS A 31 -1.14 6.01 6.90
C LYS A 31 -0.66 5.29 8.15
N ARG A 32 -1.35 4.23 8.57
CA ARG A 32 -0.96 3.38 9.71
C ARG A 32 0.11 2.34 9.36
N GLY A 33 0.37 2.12 8.07
CA GLY A 33 1.44 1.25 7.60
C GLY A 33 2.82 1.78 7.99
N THR A 34 3.84 0.91 7.98
CA THR A 34 5.22 1.39 8.19
C THR A 34 5.66 2.28 7.04
N THR A 35 6.50 3.25 7.37
CA THR A 35 6.98 4.27 6.42
C THR A 35 7.80 3.63 5.31
N THR A 36 7.55 4.08 4.09
CA THR A 36 8.25 3.68 2.87
C THR A 36 8.62 4.94 2.11
N VAL A 37 9.84 4.99 1.57
CA VAL A 37 10.40 6.13 0.86
C VAL A 37 10.98 5.66 -0.47
N GLY A 38 10.65 6.37 -1.54
CA GLY A 38 11.30 6.21 -2.84
C GLY A 38 12.11 7.46 -3.17
N VAL A 39 13.38 7.31 -3.54
CA VAL A 39 14.26 8.42 -3.94
C VAL A 39 14.73 8.19 -5.36
N LYS A 40 14.48 9.15 -6.25
CA LYS A 40 15.05 9.18 -7.60
C LYS A 40 16.30 10.06 -7.61
N PHE A 41 17.36 9.58 -8.24
CA PHE A 41 18.60 10.32 -8.46
C PHE A 41 19.06 10.16 -9.92
N LYS A 42 20.14 10.85 -10.31
CA LYS A 42 20.59 10.95 -11.71
C LYS A 42 20.69 9.60 -12.43
N ASN A 43 21.15 8.57 -11.72
CA ASN A 43 21.50 7.28 -12.30
C ASN A 43 20.62 6.12 -11.78
N GLY A 44 19.47 6.41 -11.15
CA GLY A 44 18.62 5.33 -10.64
C GLY A 44 17.58 5.75 -9.62
N VAL A 45 17.04 4.74 -8.96
CA VAL A 45 16.03 4.86 -7.90
C VAL A 45 16.43 4.00 -6.70
N ALA A 46 16.10 4.45 -5.50
CA ALA A 46 16.25 3.70 -4.26
C ALA A 46 14.90 3.58 -3.56
N LEU A 47 14.55 2.39 -3.10
CA LEU A 47 13.39 2.13 -2.26
C LEU A 47 13.87 1.78 -0.85
N ILE A 48 13.32 2.45 0.15
CA ILE A 48 13.71 2.34 1.55
C ILE A 48 12.45 2.10 2.37
N VAL A 49 12.48 1.09 3.24
CA VAL A 49 11.31 0.70 4.07
C VAL A 49 11.71 0.58 5.54
N ASP A 50 10.86 1.08 6.42
CA ASP A 50 10.97 0.80 7.85
C ASP A 50 10.40 -0.60 8.14
N LYS A 51 11.29 -1.53 8.55
CA LYS A 51 10.93 -2.87 9.02
C LYS A 51 10.89 -2.88 10.55
N ARG A 52 9.70 -2.66 11.13
CA ARG A 52 9.49 -2.76 12.57
C ARG A 52 9.29 -4.20 13.00
N ILE A 53 10.24 -4.74 13.75
CA ILE A 53 10.16 -6.06 14.39
C ILE A 53 9.64 -5.85 15.81
N THR A 54 8.42 -6.32 16.09
CA THR A 54 7.74 -6.08 17.37
C THR A 54 8.10 -7.11 18.45
N SER A 55 8.66 -8.26 18.05
CA SER A 55 9.02 -9.35 18.95
C SER A 55 10.23 -10.11 18.45
N ARG A 56 11.05 -10.60 19.38
CA ARG A 56 12.21 -11.47 19.09
C ARG A 56 11.82 -12.86 18.56
N LEU A 57 10.54 -13.22 18.65
CA LEU A 57 10.01 -14.48 18.11
C LEU A 57 9.75 -14.40 16.60
N ILE A 58 9.82 -13.20 16.00
CA ILE A 58 9.56 -13.01 14.58
C ILE A 58 10.86 -13.16 13.82
N GLU A 59 10.87 -14.03 12.80
CA GLU A 59 11.97 -14.16 11.85
C GLU A 59 12.05 -12.91 10.97
N PRO A 60 13.07 -12.04 11.11
CA PRO A 60 13.11 -10.75 10.42
C PRO A 60 13.12 -10.87 8.89
N ASN A 61 13.73 -11.94 8.37
CA ASN A 61 13.84 -12.16 6.93
C ASN A 61 12.51 -12.55 6.29
N SER A 62 11.55 -13.05 7.08
CA SER A 62 10.19 -13.36 6.61
C SER A 62 9.34 -12.11 6.33
N ILE A 63 9.78 -10.94 6.83
CA ILE A 63 9.10 -9.66 6.61
C ILE A 63 9.60 -9.05 5.29
N GLU A 64 8.86 -9.31 4.23
CA GLU A 64 9.07 -8.68 2.93
C GLU A 64 8.21 -7.43 2.77
N LYS A 65 8.84 -6.34 2.31
CA LYS A 65 8.18 -5.05 2.04
C LYS A 65 8.65 -4.39 0.75
N ILE A 66 9.83 -4.78 0.25
CA ILE A 66 10.35 -4.44 -1.06
C ILE A 66 10.30 -5.73 -1.88
N PHE A 67 9.67 -5.69 -3.04
CA PHE A 67 9.43 -6.83 -3.91
C PHE A 67 10.04 -6.53 -5.28
N LYS A 68 10.76 -7.51 -5.84
CA LYS A 68 11.09 -7.50 -7.27
C LYS A 68 9.83 -7.85 -8.06
N ILE A 69 9.45 -7.00 -9.00
CA ILE A 69 8.34 -7.25 -9.94
C ILE A 69 8.89 -7.83 -11.24
N ASP A 70 9.95 -7.20 -11.75
CA ASP A 70 10.68 -7.63 -12.95
C ASP A 70 12.16 -7.20 -12.85
N ASP A 71 13.01 -7.53 -13.82
CA ASP A 71 14.44 -7.22 -13.84
C ASP A 71 14.77 -5.74 -13.63
N HIS A 72 13.87 -4.85 -14.08
CA HIS A 72 14.03 -3.40 -14.01
C HIS A 72 12.93 -2.71 -13.16
N ILE A 73 12.08 -3.49 -12.47
CA ILE A 73 10.93 -2.97 -11.72
C ILE A 73 10.95 -3.49 -10.28
N GLY A 74 11.01 -2.57 -9.32
CA GLY A 74 10.86 -2.84 -7.89
C GLY A 74 9.62 -2.15 -7.32
N CYS A 75 9.00 -2.78 -6.32
CA CYS A 75 7.84 -2.25 -5.61
C CYS A 75 8.14 -2.20 -4.11
N ALA A 76 7.70 -1.13 -3.43
CA ALA A 76 7.70 -1.07 -1.98
C ALA A 76 6.29 -0.78 -1.47
N THR A 77 5.91 -1.38 -0.34
CA THR A 77 4.50 -1.44 0.09
C THR A 77 4.27 -0.82 1.46
N SER A 78 3.12 -0.17 1.62
CA SER A 78 2.62 0.34 2.91
C SER A 78 1.11 0.15 3.00
N GLY A 79 0.61 -0.01 4.23
CA GLY A 79 -0.79 -0.40 4.51
C GLY A 79 -0.93 -1.88 4.84
N LEU A 80 -2.03 -2.48 4.38
CA LEU A 80 -2.39 -3.87 4.67
C LEU A 80 -1.49 -4.85 3.90
N VAL A 81 -0.81 -5.74 4.62
CA VAL A 81 0.19 -6.66 4.05
C VAL A 81 -0.45 -7.69 3.10
N ALA A 82 -1.66 -8.16 3.40
CA ALA A 82 -2.36 -9.13 2.56
C ALA A 82 -2.68 -8.55 1.18
N ASP A 83 -3.27 -7.36 1.15
CA ASP A 83 -3.62 -6.64 -0.09
C ASP A 83 -2.35 -6.32 -0.91
N ALA A 84 -1.29 -5.86 -0.23
CA ALA A 84 -0.02 -5.58 -0.86
C ALA A 84 0.56 -6.81 -1.58
N ARG A 85 0.51 -7.99 -0.95
CA ARG A 85 0.96 -9.25 -1.59
C ARG A 85 0.13 -9.61 -2.81
N ALA A 86 -1.20 -9.50 -2.72
CA ALA A 86 -2.08 -9.77 -3.86
C ALA A 86 -1.79 -8.84 -5.05
N LEU A 87 -1.55 -7.55 -4.79
CA LEU A 87 -1.19 -6.57 -5.82
C LEU A 87 0.19 -6.82 -6.42
N VAL A 88 1.18 -7.23 -5.63
CA VAL A 88 2.52 -7.59 -6.11
C VAL A 88 2.45 -8.79 -7.04
N GLU A 89 1.72 -9.85 -6.69
CA GLU A 89 1.55 -11.02 -7.56
C GLU A 89 0.84 -10.64 -8.86
N ARG A 90 -0.20 -9.81 -8.79
CA ARG A 90 -0.87 -9.28 -9.99
C ARG A 90 0.10 -8.49 -10.86
N ALA A 91 0.91 -7.62 -10.27
CA ALA A 91 1.89 -6.81 -11.00
C ALA A 91 2.98 -7.66 -11.67
N ARG A 92 3.42 -8.75 -11.02
CA ARG A 92 4.37 -9.72 -11.60
C ARG A 92 3.78 -10.40 -12.84
N LEU A 93 2.52 -10.81 -12.77
CA LEU A 93 1.83 -11.43 -13.92
C LEU A 93 1.67 -10.46 -15.09
N GLU A 94 1.30 -9.21 -14.80
CA GLU A 94 1.13 -8.18 -15.84
C GLU A 94 2.46 -7.75 -16.47
N ALA A 95 3.56 -7.82 -15.75
CA ALA A 95 4.89 -7.49 -16.28
C ALA A 95 5.47 -8.55 -17.23
N GLN A 96 4.83 -9.72 -17.38
CA GLN A 96 5.27 -10.81 -18.26
C GLN A 96 4.62 -10.76 -19.66
N ILE A 97 3.67 -9.85 -19.88
CA ILE A 97 2.95 -9.67 -21.15
C ILE A 97 3.70 -8.65 -22.01
#